data_AF-K0G395-F1
#
_entry.id   AF-K0G395-F1
#
_cell.length_a   1.000
_cell.length_b   1.000
_cell.length_c   1.000
_cell.angle_alpha   90.00
_cell.angle_beta   90.00
_cell.angle_gamma   90.00
#
_symmetry.space_group_name_H-M   'P 1'
#
loop_
_entity.id
_entity.type
_entity.pdbx_description
1 polymer ?
#
loop_
_entity_poly.entity_id
_entity_poly.type
_entity_poly.pdbx_seq_one_letter_code
_entity_poly.pdbx_strand_id
1 'polypeptide(L)' 'YLSQGKEARRLGVLSARMESFSGNYGDPGEVLGVSGEDLLIACRQGALRLRMVQPEGKALMKAKDFFNGQSRLVSKLF' A
#
# COMPACT_ATOMS: atom_id res chain seq x y z
N TYR A 1 -5.57 -10.27 -8.09
CA TYR A 1 -5.42 -10.27 -9.56
C TYR A 1 -4.54 -9.10 -9.95
N LEU A 2 -3.28 -9.36 -10.31
CA LEU A 2 -2.36 -8.41 -10.92
C LEU A 2 -2.83 -8.20 -12.37
N SER A 3 -3.60 -7.14 -12.63
CA SER A 3 -4.12 -6.88 -13.97
C SER A 3 -3.02 -6.35 -14.90
N GLN A 4 -2.54 -7.26 -15.76
CA GLN A 4 -1.97 -7.08 -17.10
C GLN A 4 -1.05 -5.88 -17.35
N GLY A 5 0.25 -6.17 -17.51
CA GLY A 5 1.14 -5.40 -18.39
C GLY A 5 2.38 -4.77 -17.75
N LYS A 6 2.56 -4.84 -16.42
CA LYS A 6 3.83 -4.49 -15.77
C LYS A 6 4.25 -5.64 -14.86
N GLU A 7 5.50 -6.05 -14.98
CA GLU A 7 6.14 -6.98 -14.06
C GLU A 7 5.91 -6.54 -12.61
N ALA A 8 5.91 -7.51 -11.67
CA ALA A 8 5.88 -7.19 -10.26
C ALA A 8 7.12 -6.34 -9.93
N ARG A 9 6.89 -5.10 -9.49
CA ARG A 9 7.97 -4.16 -9.15
C ARG A 9 8.16 -4.09 -7.65
N ARG A 10 9.40 -3.89 -7.23
CA ARG A 10 9.69 -3.76 -5.79
C ARG A 10 9.15 -2.44 -5.26
N LEU A 11 8.44 -2.51 -4.13
CA LEU A 11 8.10 -1.35 -3.31
C LEU A 11 8.78 -1.47 -1.96
N GLY A 12 9.79 -0.63 -1.71
CA GLY A 12 10.40 -0.53 -0.39
C GLY A 12 9.44 0.18 0.56
N VAL A 13 9.17 -0.43 1.72
CA VAL A 13 8.43 0.22 2.82
C VAL A 13 9.44 0.70 3.85
N LEU A 14 9.49 2.01 4.07
CA LEU A 14 10.49 2.60 4.96
C LEU A 14 9.90 3.02 6.29
N SER A 15 8.65 3.45 6.29
CA SER A 15 7.94 3.76 7.53
C SER A 15 6.49 3.30 7.42
N ALA A 16 6.07 2.55 8.43
CA ALA A 16 4.70 2.10 8.60
C ALA A 16 4.33 2.14 10.08
N ARG A 17 3.04 2.29 10.36
CA ARG A 17 2.46 2.13 11.69
C ARG A 17 1.30 1.17 11.63
N MET A 18 1.05 0.50 12.75
CA MET A 18 -0.17 -0.26 12.91
C MET A 18 -1.36 0.71 13.02
N GLU A 19 -2.40 0.46 12.25
CA GLU A 19 -3.68 1.18 12.38
C GLU A 19 -4.59 0.46 13.37
N SER A 20 -4.68 -0.86 13.24
CA SER A 20 -5.44 -1.71 14.16
C SER A 20 -4.70 -3.03 14.38
N PHE A 21 -4.74 -3.55 15.59
CA PHE A 21 -4.13 -4.83 15.97
C PHE A 21 -5.04 -6.03 15.70
N SER A 22 -6.36 -5.83 15.61
CA SER A 22 -7.35 -6.90 15.46
C SER A 22 -8.48 -6.50 14.51
N GLY A 23 -9.21 -7.50 14.02
CA GLY A 23 -10.26 -7.32 13.02
C GLY A 23 -9.87 -7.85 11.63
N ASN A 24 -10.88 -8.13 10.81
CA ASN A 24 -10.73 -8.50 9.41
C ASN A 24 -11.22 -7.31 8.57
N TYR A 25 -10.32 -6.70 7.80
CA TYR A 25 -10.61 -5.52 7.01
C TYR A 25 -10.64 -5.80 5.50
N GLY A 26 -10.42 -7.04 5.08
CA GLY A 26 -10.29 -7.43 3.67
C GLY A 26 -9.27 -8.55 3.49
N ASP A 27 -8.93 -8.85 2.24
CA ASP A 27 -7.90 -9.85 1.95
C ASP A 27 -6.51 -9.31 2.35
N PRO A 28 -5.62 -10.11 2.94
CA PRO A 28 -4.25 -9.68 3.21
C PRO A 28 -3.58 -9.11 1.95
N GLY A 29 -3.03 -7.90 2.06
CA GLY A 29 -2.43 -7.17 0.95
C GLY A 29 -3.38 -6.27 0.17
N GLU A 30 -4.68 -6.28 0.49
CA GLU A 30 -5.67 -5.37 -0.09
C GLU A 30 -5.43 -3.93 0.36
N VAL A 31 -5.61 -2.99 -0.56
CA VAL A 31 -5.51 -1.55 -0.26
C VAL A 31 -6.88 -1.05 0.17
N LEU A 32 -7.00 -0.69 1.46
CA LEU A 32 -8.24 -0.18 2.04
C LEU A 32 -8.52 1.27 1.62
N GLY A 33 -7.48 2.01 1.26
CA GLY A 33 -7.57 3.39 0.78
C GLY A 33 -6.51 4.29 1.39
N VAL A 34 -6.68 5.61 1.21
CA VAL A 34 -5.79 6.65 1.73
C VAL A 34 -6.44 7.32 2.93
N SER A 35 -5.70 7.41 4.04
CA SER A 35 -6.11 8.13 5.25
C SER A 35 -5.11 9.26 5.52
N GLY A 36 -5.50 10.49 5.19
CA GLY A 36 -4.62 11.65 5.26
C GLY A 36 -3.52 11.62 4.20
N GLU A 37 -2.29 11.35 4.63
CA GLU A 37 -1.10 11.19 3.77
C GLU A 37 -0.62 9.73 3.66
N ASP A 38 -1.29 8.83 4.37
CA ASP A 38 -0.86 7.44 4.54
C ASP A 38 -1.78 6.48 3.78
N LEU A 39 -1.25 5.34 3.40
CA LEU A 39 -1.98 4.28 2.70
C LEU A 39 -2.32 3.15 3.67
N LEU A 40 -3.58 2.74 3.73
CA LEU A 40 -4.06 1.65 4.59
C LEU A 40 -4.08 0.33 3.83
N ILE A 41 -3.52 -0.71 4.44
CA ILE A 41 -3.38 -2.06 3.89
C ILE A 41 -4.03 -3.05 4.85
N ALA A 42 -4.90 -3.90 4.33
CA ALA A 42 -5.45 -5.02 5.08
C ALA A 42 -4.35 -6.03 5.40
N CYS A 43 -4.31 -6.46 6.66
CA CYS A 43 -3.49 -7.58 7.10
C CYS A 43 -4.40 -8.75 7.46
N ARG A 44 -3.80 -9.95 7.62
CA ARG A 44 -4.55 -11.12 8.09
C ARG A 44 -5.25 -10.89 9.43
N GLN A 45 -4.67 -10.02 10.25
CA GLN A 45 -5.27 -9.52 11.48
C GLN A 45 -4.92 -8.03 11.59
N GLY A 46 -5.93 -7.18 11.72
CA GLY A 46 -5.73 -5.74 11.80
C GLY A 46 -5.45 -5.08 10.44
N ALA A 47 -4.88 -3.87 10.49
CA ALA A 47 -4.55 -3.07 9.32
C ALA A 47 -3.24 -2.31 9.53
N LEU A 48 -2.50 -2.09 8.45
CA LEU A 48 -1.22 -1.41 8.44
C LEU A 48 -1.31 -0.09 7.66
N ARG A 49 -0.77 0.97 8.26
CA ARG A 49 -0.68 2.32 7.70
C ARG A 49 0.72 2.57 7.17
N LEU A 50 0.89 2.57 5.87
CA LEU A 50 2.15 2.91 5.18
C LEU A 50 2.28 4.43 5.07
N ARG A 51 3.43 4.97 5.48
CA ARG A 51 3.70 6.42 5.44
C ARG A 51 4.65 6.78 4.32
N MET A 52 5.80 6.10 4.28
CA MET A 52 6.88 6.39 3.34
C MET A 52 7.25 5.12 2.58
N VAL A 53 7.32 5.25 1.27
CA VAL A 53 7.62 4.16 0.36
C VAL A 53 8.66 4.57 -0.68
N GLN A 54 9.32 3.58 -1.26
CA GLN A 54 10.27 3.77 -2.35
C GLN A 54 9.92 2.82 -3.49
N PRO A 55 9.31 3.33 -4.57
CA PRO A 55 9.14 2.55 -5.79
C PRO A 55 10.52 2.24 -6.41
N GLU A 56 10.63 1.10 -7.06
CA GLU A 56 11.84 0.68 -7.75
C GLU A 56 12.42 1.75 -8.68
N GLY A 57 13.71 2.05 -8.50
CA GLY A 57 14.43 3.07 -9.27
C GLY A 57 13.99 4.52 -9.02
N LYS A 58 13.09 4.77 -8.06
CA LYS A 58 12.60 6.12 -7.73
C LYS A 58 13.10 6.61 -6.37
N ALA A 59 13.00 7.93 -6.20
CA ALA A 59 13.18 8.57 -4.92
C ALA A 59 12.09 8.12 -3.92
N LEU A 60 12.44 8.25 -2.65
CA LEU A 60 11.58 8.04 -1.50
C LEU A 60 10.43 9.06 -1.54
N MET A 61 9.19 8.61 -1.29
CA MET A 61 8.00 9.46 -1.36
C MET A 61 6.93 9.05 -0.35
N LYS A 62 5.93 9.91 -0.14
CA LYS A 62 4.78 9.56 0.70
C LYS A 62 3.97 8.45 0.04
N ALA A 63 3.36 7.59 0.85
CA ALA A 63 2.55 6.48 0.36
C ALA A 63 1.34 6.96 -0.47
N LYS A 64 0.76 8.12 -0.09
CA LYS A 64 -0.26 8.80 -0.89
C LYS A 64 0.23 9.23 -2.26
N ASP A 65 1.43 9.80 -2.37
CA ASP A 65 1.98 10.25 -3.65
C ASP A 65 2.21 9.06 -4.59
N PHE A 66 2.71 7.95 -4.02
CA PHE A 66 2.81 6.69 -4.75
C PHE A 66 1.45 6.19 -5.25
N PHE A 67 0.42 6.21 -4.39
CA PHE A 67 -0.94 5.79 -4.75
C PHE A 67 -1.56 6.69 -5.84
N ASN A 68 -1.42 8.00 -5.72
CA ASN A 68 -1.93 8.96 -6.70
C ASN A 68 -1.26 8.84 -8.07
N GLY A 69 0.02 8.45 -8.10
CA GLY A 69 0.76 8.20 -9.34
C GLY A 69 0.41 6.87 -10.03
N GLN A 70 -0.42 6.02 -9.41
CA GLN A 70 -0.88 4.77 -10.01
C GLN A 70 -2.09 5.05 -10.91
N SER A 71 -1.93 4.83 -12.22
CA SER A 71 -2.95 5.11 -13.23
C SER A 71 -4.20 4.19 -13.16
N ARG A 72 -4.26 3.23 -12.23
CA ARG A 72 -5.40 2.33 -12.04
C ARG A 72 -5.59 2.04 -10.56
N LEU A 73 -6.85 1.81 -10.16
CA LEU A 73 -7.26 1.30 -8.85
C LEU A 73 -6.34 0.17 -8.41
N VAL A 74 -5.36 0.47 -7.56
CA VAL A 74 -4.55 -0.55 -6.90
C VAL A 74 -5.43 -1.13 -5.81
N SER A 75 -6.15 -2.21 -6.13
CA SER A 75 -6.93 -2.94 -5.14
C SER A 75 -6.07 -3.87 -4.29
N LYS A 76 -4.84 -4.19 -4.73
CA LYS A 76 -3.95 -5.12 -4.02
C LYS A 76 -2.47 -4.76 -4.22
N LEU A 77 -1.72 -4.71 -3.12
CA LEU A 77 -0.28 -4.40 -3.09
C LEU A 77 0.62 -5.57 -2.72
N PHE A 78 0.09 -6.61 -2.05
CA PHE A 78 0.84 -7.79 -1.59
C PHE A 78 0.10 -9.09 -1.91
#